data_AF-A0A7C3TCP9-F1
#
_entry.id   AF-A0A7C3TCP9-F1
#
_cell.length_a   1.000
_cell.length_b   1.000
_cell.length_c   1.000
_cell.angle_alpha   90.00
_cell.angle_beta   90.00
_cell.angle_gamma   90.00
#
_symmetry.space_group_name_H-M   'P 1'
#
loop_
_entity.id
_entity.type
_entity.pdbx_description
1 polymer ?
#
loop_
_entity_poly.entity_id
_entity_poly.type
_entity_poly.pdbx_seq_one_letter_code
_entity_poly.pdbx_strand_id
1 'polypeptide(L)' 'MRKIPVLRMVAVKCDRCGAVVQGRKSRIGSSGFYWCGSVWGRFMKPGEHTVCDACMQADPDYKREYGILDVQ' A
#
# COMPACT_ATOMS: atom_id res chain seq x y z
N MET A 1 -22.47 -20.24 6.06
CA MET A 1 -22.01 -19.56 4.82
C MET A 1 -21.05 -18.43 5.21
N ARG A 2 -19.75 -18.54 4.90
CA ARG A 2 -18.80 -17.45 5.17
C ARG A 2 -18.97 -16.39 4.07
N LYS A 3 -19.38 -15.17 4.43
CA LYS A 3 -19.45 -14.04 3.48
C LYS A 3 -18.04 -13.75 2.99
N ILE A 4 -17.77 -14.01 1.71
CA ILE A 4 -16.50 -13.64 1.07
C ILE A 4 -16.41 -12.11 1.17
N PRO A 5 -15.36 -11.54 1.77
CA PRO A 5 -15.22 -10.09 1.85
C PRO A 5 -15.16 -9.54 0.42
N VAL A 6 -16.17 -8.75 0.04
CA VAL A 6 -16.24 -8.13 -1.28
C VAL A 6 -15.07 -7.15 -1.41
N LEU A 7 -14.03 -7.56 -2.13
CA LEU A 7 -12.91 -6.70 -2.51
C LEU A 7 -13.43 -5.67 -3.51
N ARG A 8 -13.54 -4.41 -3.08
CA ARG A 8 -13.93 -3.31 -3.99
C ARG A 8 -12.70 -2.79 -4.71
N MET A 9 -12.79 -2.65 -6.02
CA MET A 9 -11.83 -1.88 -6.80
C MET A 9 -11.96 -0.40 -6.43
N VAL A 10 -10.82 0.24 -6.18
CA VAL A 10 -10.72 1.66 -5.85
C VAL A 10 -9.55 2.27 -6.61
N ALA A 11 -9.68 3.54 -6.97
CA ALA A 11 -8.58 4.36 -7.45
C ALA A 11 -8.15 5.30 -6.31
N VAL A 12 -6.86 5.34 -6.00
CA VAL A 12 -6.31 6.20 -4.94
C VAL A 12 -5.14 7.01 -5.47
N LYS A 13 -5.00 8.24 -4.97
CA LYS A 13 -3.83 9.07 -5.25
C LYS A 13 -2.72 8.68 -4.29
N CYS A 14 -1.52 8.45 -4.80
CA CYS A 14 -0.34 8.28 -3.97
C CYS A 14 0.12 9.64 -3.45
N ASP A 15 0.30 9.75 -2.13
CA ASP A 15 0.73 11.00 -1.50
C ASP A 15 2.21 11.34 -1.77
N ARG A 16 3.02 10.35 -2.19
CA ARG A 16 4.44 10.54 -2.51
C ARG A 16 4.70 11.09 -3.91
N CYS A 17 4.12 10.44 -4.92
CA CYS A 17 4.39 10.76 -6.32
C CYS A 17 3.21 11.43 -7.04
N GLY A 18 2.04 11.52 -6.39
CA GLY A 18 0.83 12.09 -6.97
C GLY A 18 0.12 11.19 -7.99
N ALA A 19 0.68 10.03 -8.35
CA ALA A 19 0.08 9.11 -9.31
C ALA A 19 -1.25 8.53 -8.77
N VAL A 20 -2.21 8.32 -9.67
CA VAL A 20 -3.44 7.58 -9.35
C VAL A 20 -3.22 6.10 -9.67
N VAL A 21 -3.36 5.24 -8.67
CA VAL A 21 -3.21 3.79 -8.81
C VAL A 21 -4.52 3.07 -8.54
N GLN A 22 -4.77 1.99 -9.29
CA GLN A 22 -5.89 1.10 -9.03
C GLN A 22 -5.47 0.01 -8.07
N GLY A 23 -6.35 -0.31 -7.13
CA GLY A 23 -6.15 -1.39 -6.20
C GLY A 23 -7.46 -1.92 -5.64
N ARG A 24 -7.34 -2.87 -4.72
CA ARG A 24 -8.47 -3.45 -4.00
C ARG A 24 -8.42 -3.00 -2.55
N LYS A 25 -9.58 -2.70 -1.97
CA LYS A 25 -9.74 -2.38 -0.55
C LYS A 25 -10.82 -3.24 0.06
N SER A 26 -10.54 -3.77 1.25
CA SER A 26 -11.50 -4.43 2.13
C SER A 26 -11.38 -3.87 3.54
N ARG A 27 -12.15 -4.42 4.49
CA ARG A 27 -12.00 -4.06 5.91
C ARG A 27 -10.68 -4.56 6.51
N ILE A 28 -10.09 -5.62 5.96
CA ILE A 28 -8.92 -6.31 6.54
C ILE A 28 -7.60 -6.01 5.80
N GLY A 29 -7.63 -5.25 4.71
CA GLY A 29 -6.42 -4.89 3.97
C GLY A 29 -6.66 -4.31 2.59
N SER A 30 -5.56 -3.93 1.94
CA SER A 30 -5.48 -3.48 0.54
C SER A 30 -4.55 -4.36 -0.30
N SER A 31 -4.66 -4.21 -1.62
CA SER A 31 -3.72 -4.74 -2.62
C SER A 31 -3.55 -3.70 -3.74
N GLY A 32 -2.32 -3.51 -4.23
CA GLY A 32 -1.95 -2.50 -5.24
C GLY A 32 -1.62 -1.12 -4.68
N PHE A 33 -1.79 -0.93 -3.36
CA PHE A 33 -1.34 0.24 -2.61
C PHE A 33 -1.35 -0.07 -1.12
N TYR A 34 -0.63 0.76 -0.37
CA TYR A 34 -0.51 0.73 1.09
C TYR A 34 -1.30 1.90 1.69
N TRP A 35 -1.87 1.73 2.89
CA TRP A 35 -2.53 2.82 3.63
C TRP A 35 -2.02 2.97 5.07
N CYS A 36 -2.13 4.17 5.64
CA CYS A 36 -1.56 4.53 6.94
C CYS A 36 -2.22 3.81 8.13
N GLY A 37 -3.55 3.61 8.10
CA GLY A 37 -4.29 2.83 9.09
C GLY A 37 -4.07 1.31 9.05
N SER A 38 -2.92 0.82 8.62
CA SER A 38 -2.55 -0.60 8.61
C SER A 38 -1.19 -0.80 9.27
N VAL A 39 -0.73 -2.05 9.35
CA VAL A 39 0.62 -2.41 9.82
C VAL A 39 1.75 -1.72 9.02
N TRP A 40 1.43 -1.17 7.85
CA TRP A 40 2.36 -0.45 6.98
C TRP A 40 2.56 1.02 7.36
N GLY A 41 1.77 1.56 8.30
CA GLY A 41 1.84 2.97 8.71
C GLY A 41 3.23 3.40 9.22
N ARG A 42 4.04 2.48 9.76
CA ARG A 42 5.41 2.78 10.22
C ARG A 42 6.41 3.15 9.11
N PHE A 43 6.10 2.82 7.86
CA PHE A 43 6.92 3.18 6.70
C PHE A 43 6.39 4.44 6.00
N MET A 44 5.32 5.04 6.50
CA MET A 44 4.71 6.23 5.93
C MET A 44 5.31 7.49 6.54
N LYS A 45 5.44 8.54 5.71
CA LYS A 45 5.91 9.85 6.13
C LYS A 45 4.75 10.67 6.72
N PRO A 46 5.03 11.68 7.56
CA PRO A 46 3.99 12.56 8.10
C PRO A 46 3.08 13.13 7.00
N GLY A 47 1.77 12.94 7.14
CA GLY A 47 0.75 13.40 6.18
C GLY A 47 0.38 12.39 5.08
N GLU A 48 1.10 11.28 4.95
CA GLU A 48 0.76 10.23 4.00
C GLU A 48 -0.39 9.35 4.53
N HIS A 49 -1.39 9.13 3.69
CA HIS A 49 -2.54 8.28 3.92
C HIS A 49 -2.54 7.08 2.99
N THR A 50 -2.13 7.27 1.74
CA THR A 50 -2.06 6.23 0.71
C THR A 50 -0.76 6.33 -0.10
N VAL A 51 -0.06 5.21 -0.22
CA VAL A 51 1.22 5.11 -0.94
C VAL A 51 1.15 3.96 -1.94
N CYS A 52 1.53 4.20 -3.20
CA CYS A 52 1.57 3.14 -4.21
C CYS A 52 2.72 2.16 -3.95
N ASP A 53 2.63 0.97 -4.53
CA ASP A 53 3.62 -0.08 -4.32
C ASP A 53 5.03 0.37 -4.70
N ALA A 54 5.19 1.06 -5.83
CA ALA A 54 6.48 1.58 -6.26
C ALA A 54 7.13 2.50 -5.22
N CYS A 55 6.36 3.44 -4.64
CA CYS A 55 6.92 4.36 -3.66
C CYS A 55 7.11 3.74 -2.27
N MET A 56 6.31 2.73 -1.90
CA MET A 56 6.51 1.98 -0.65
C MET A 56 7.75 1.08 -0.78
N GLN A 57 7.87 0.33 -1.87
CA GLN A 57 9.04 -0.51 -2.13
C GLN A 57 10.31 0.29 -2.37
N ALA A 58 10.21 1.56 -2.77
CA ALA A 58 11.35 2.48 -2.85
C ALA A 58 11.79 3.02 -1.47
N ASP A 59 10.96 2.88 -0.43
CA ASP A 59 11.23 3.41 0.90
C ASP A 59 12.43 2.69 1.55
N PRO A 60 13.44 3.43 2.05
CA PRO A 60 14.62 2.81 2.65
C PRO A 60 14.31 1.92 3.86
N ASP A 61 13.34 2.33 4.70
CA ASP A 61 12.99 1.57 5.90
C ASP A 61 12.18 0.32 5.52
N TYR A 62 11.29 0.43 4.54
CA TYR A 62 10.58 -0.73 3.98
C TYR A 62 11.55 -1.72 3.34
N LYS A 63 12.49 -1.23 2.51
CA LYS A 63 13.53 -2.06 1.86
C LYS A 63 14.41 -2.75 2.88
N ARG A 64 14.81 -2.06 3.95
CA ARG A 64 15.67 -2.65 4.98
C ARG A 64 15.01 -3.85 5.67
N GLU A 65 13.69 -3.83 5.83
CA GLU A 65 12.95 -4.88 6.53
C GLU A 65 12.39 -5.98 5.62
N TYR A 66 11.90 -5.59 4.44
CA TYR A 66 11.15 -6.48 3.54
C TYR A 66 11.74 -6.56 2.13
N GLY A 67 12.83 -5.84 1.85
CA GLY A 67 13.53 -5.91 0.58
C GLY A 67 14.16 -7.28 0.41
N ILE A 68 13.38 -8.23 -0.08
CA ILE A 68 13.91 -9.42 -0.74
C ILE A 68 14.49 -8.87 -2.04
N LEU A 69 15.82 -8.94 -2.16
CA LEU A 69 16.58 -8.60 -3.36
C LEU A 69 15.85 -9.15 -4.59
N ASP A 70 15.77 -8.32 -5.64
CA ASP A 70 15.29 -8.64 -6.99
C ASP A 70 15.32 -10.15 -7.30
N VAL A 71 14.14 -10.78 -7.35
CA VAL A 71 13.99 -11.98 -8.18
C VAL A 71 13.56 -11.46 -9.54
N GLN A 72 14.58 -11.30 -10.40
CA GLN A 72 14.46 -10.99 -11.82
C GLN A 72 13.61 -12.03 -12.56
#